data_AF-A0A951Q7H0-F1
#
_entry.id   AF-A0A951Q7H0-F1
#
_cell.length_a   1.000
_cell.length_b   1.000
_cell.length_c   1.000
_cell.angle_alpha   90.00
_cell.angle_beta   90.00
_cell.angle_gamma   90.00
#
_symmetry.space_group_name_H-M   'P 1'
#
loop_
_entity.id
_entity.type
_entity.pdbx_description
1 polymer ?
#
loop_
_entity_poly.entity_id
_entity_poly.type
_entity_poly.pdbx_seq_one_letter_code
_entity_poly.pdbx_strand_id
1 'polypeptide(L)' 'MSLTIPRDALVITQGQPKAWIRKADSGREVKNIFCNECGAQLFHERGDAR' A
#
# COMPACT_ATOMS: atom_id res chain seq x y z
N MET A 1 2.62 -5.09 12.47
CA MET A 1 1.22 -4.80 12.85
C MET A 1 0.70 -3.71 11.91
N SER A 2 -0.50 -3.80 11.35
CA SER A 2 -1.09 -2.78 10.46
C SER A 2 -2.48 -2.37 10.94
N LEU A 3 -2.81 -1.09 10.85
CA LEU A 3 -4.18 -0.57 11.05
C LEU A 3 -4.92 -0.59 9.70
N THR A 4 -6.17 -1.05 9.69
CA THR A 4 -7.03 -1.00 8.50
C THR A 4 -7.93 0.22 8.59
N ILE A 5 -7.94 1.05 7.54
CA ILE A 5 -8.75 2.27 7.43
C ILE A 5 -9.45 2.31 6.06
N PRO A 6 -10.53 3.10 5.92
CA PRO A 6 -11.10 3.43 4.61
C PRO A 6 -10.05 4.08 3.70
N ARG A 7 -10.09 3.78 2.41
CA ARG A 7 -9.08 4.25 1.44
C ARG A 7 -9.10 5.78 1.30
N ASP A 8 -10.29 6.36 1.33
CA ASP A 8 -10.55 7.79 1.25
C ASP A 8 -10.17 8.56 2.52
N ALA A 9 -10.00 7.87 3.65
CA ALA A 9 -9.51 8.46 4.89
C ALA A 9 -7.98 8.70 4.90
N LEU A 10 -7.23 8.15 3.93
CA LEU A 10 -5.78 8.31 3.83
C LEU A 10 -5.41 9.33 2.75
N VAL A 11 -4.73 10.40 3.16
CA VAL A 11 -4.21 11.42 2.24
C VAL A 11 -2.70 11.53 2.39
N ILE A 12 -1.98 11.42 1.26
CA ILE A 12 -0.55 11.73 1.21
C ILE A 12 -0.41 13.24 1.06
N THR A 13 0.08 13.91 2.10
CA THR A 13 0.24 15.37 2.09
C THR A 13 1.57 15.83 1.52
N GLN A 14 2.60 14.96 1.54
CA GLN A 14 3.97 15.27 1.11
C GLN A 14 4.68 14.03 0.56
N GLY A 15 5.72 14.27 -0.26
CA GLY A 15 6.55 13.25 -0.88
C GLY A 15 5.93 12.61 -2.12
N GLN A 16 6.70 11.76 -2.79
CA GLN A 16 6.27 11.01 -3.97
C GLN A 16 6.51 9.50 -3.75
N PRO A 17 5.60 8.82 -3.02
CA PRO A 17 5.71 7.39 -2.79
C PRO A 17 5.68 6.61 -4.11
N LYS A 18 6.41 5.51 -4.15
CA LYS A 18 6.34 4.53 -5.24
C LYS A 18 5.55 3.31 -4.81
N ALA A 19 5.12 2.54 -5.80
CA ALA A 19 4.35 1.33 -5.57
C ALA A 19 4.92 0.16 -6.36
N TRP A 20 4.74 -1.03 -5.81
CA TRP A 20 4.93 -2.30 -6.51
C TRP A 20 3.81 -3.26 -6.12
N ILE A 21 3.50 -4.19 -7.02
CA ILE A 21 2.45 -5.19 -6.82
C ILE A 21 3.10 -6.54 -6.55
N ARG A 22 2.55 -7.26 -5.57
CA ARG A 22 2.91 -8.64 -5.26
C ARG A 22 1.70 -9.51 -5.22
N LYS A 23 1.87 -10.76 -5.64
CA LYS A 23 0.88 -11.80 -5.43
C LYS A 23 1.11 -12.41 -4.05
N ALA A 24 0.09 -12.36 -3.21
CA ALA A 24 0.09 -13.07 -1.93
C ALA A 24 -0.19 -14.56 -2.15
N ASP A 25 0.10 -15.39 -1.14
CA ASP A 25 -0.17 -16.85 -1.20
C ASP A 25 -1.66 -17.17 -1.41
N SER A 26 -2.55 -16.24 -1.02
CA SER A 26 -3.98 -16.30 -1.31
C SER A 26 -4.35 -16.08 -2.79
N GLY A 27 -3.37 -15.80 -3.65
CA GLY A 27 -3.58 -15.40 -5.05
C GLY A 27 -4.00 -13.94 -5.23
N ARG A 28 -4.37 -13.22 -4.16
CA ARG A 28 -4.72 -11.80 -4.20
C ARG A 28 -3.52 -10.93 -4.47
N GLU A 29 -3.74 -9.83 -5.19
CA GLU A 29 -2.75 -8.80 -5.38
C GLU A 29 -2.73 -7.84 -4.17
N VAL A 30 -1.52 -7.53 -3.73
CA VAL A 30 -1.25 -6.51 -2.73
C VAL A 30 -0.35 -5.47 -3.36
N LYS A 31 -0.83 -4.24 -3.40
CA LYS A 31 -0.03 -3.09 -3.84
C LYS A 31 0.64 -2.49 -2.61
N ASN A 32 1.96 -2.58 -2.56
CA ASN A 32 2.77 -2.02 -1.49
C ASN A 32 3.25 -0.63 -1.87
N ILE A 33 2.99 0.35 -1.01
CA ILE A 33 3.40 1.75 -1.18
C ILE A 33 4.55 2.03 -0.22
N PHE A 34 5.62 2.63 -0.73
CA PHE A 34 6.85 2.89 0.02
C PHE A 34 7.48 4.24 -0.36
N CYS A 35 8.33 4.77 0.52
CA CYS A 35 9.10 5.98 0.26
C CYS A 35 10.21 5.68 -0.76
N ASN A 36 10.25 6.43 -1.86
CA ASN A 36 11.26 6.26 -2.91
C ASN A 36 12.70 6.58 -2.45
N GLU A 37 12.86 7.40 -1.41
CA GLU A 37 14.18 7.87 -0.98
C GLU A 37 14.81 6.93 0.05
N CYS A 38 14.06 6.55 1.09
CA CYS A 38 14.58 5.74 2.18
C CYS A 38 14.12 4.27 2.17
N GLY A 39 13.22 3.90 1.25
CA GLY A 39 12.71 2.53 1.15
C GLY A 39 11.67 2.14 2.21
N ALA A 40 11.34 3.03 3.15
CA ALA A 40 10.40 2.73 4.21
C ALA A 40 9.00 2.37 3.66
N GLN A 41 8.44 1.26 4.12
CA GLN A 41 7.07 0.89 3.78
C GLN A 41 6.08 1.82 4.49
N LEU A 42 5.15 2.41 3.72
CA LEU A 42 4.17 3.36 4.24
C LEU A 42 2.84 2.64 4.54
N PHE A 43 2.23 2.06 3.51
CA PHE A 43 0.97 1.32 3.62
C PHE A 43 0.83 0.33 2.46
N HIS A 44 -0.20 -0.51 2.51
CA HIS A 44 -0.51 -1.44 1.44
C HIS A 44 -2.01 -1.43 1.13
N GLU A 45 -2.33 -1.47 -0.15
CA GLU A 45 -3.69 -1.60 -0.64
C GLU A 45 -3.92 -3.07 -0.99
N ARG A 46 -5.02 -3.64 -0.49
CA ARG A 46 -5.48 -4.96 -0.92
C ARG A 46 -6.37 -4.74 -2.14
N GLY A 47 -6.10 -5.46 -3.24
CA GLY A 47 -7.02 -5.49 -4.36
C GLY A 47 -8.38 -5.97 -3.85
N ASP A 48 -9.45 -5.26 -4.21
CA ASP A 48 -10.81 -5.64 -3.90
C ASP A 48 -11.11 -6.99 -4.57
N ALA A 49 -11.21 -8.03 -3.76
CA ALA A 49 -12.05 -9.15 -4.11
C ALA A 49 -13.47 -8.61 -4.01
N ARG A 50 -14.06 -8.27 -5.16
CA ARG A 50 -15.47 -7.92 -5.27
C ARG A 50 -16.35 -8.95 -4.55
#